data_AF-A0A3L7TGD0-F1
#
_entry.id   AF-A0A3L7TGD0-F1
#
_cell.length_a   1.000
_cell.length_b   1.000
_cell.length_c   1.000
_cell.angle_alpha   90.00
_cell.angle_beta   90.00
_cell.angle_gamma   90.00
#
_symmetry.space_group_name_H-M   'P 1'
#
loop_
_entity.id
_entity.type
_entity.pdbx_description
1 polymer ?
#
loop_
_entity_poly.entity_id
_entity_poly.type
_entity_poly.pdbx_seq_one_letter_code
_entity_poly.pdbx_strand_id
1 'polypeptide(L)'
;MSICIARDWLNTALALPITGGSFELLRRWPVKISSHCVFGLAALAASAVTIVSFAQGANDCAAAQRLKGYGTYSFDTVGSTTDGAADVLCTFFGNQQIFNDVWFNFTAPESFIVEVSTCTATTLDSKIAIYGGSDCASPVIACSDDNCTLQTTVSFGAVAGEHYLIRLGAFGVTNFGAGTMTVGPIALLADITDKSTGVRYVAVAGGAFDASEALAVALGGHLTSINDQAEQDFVHGNFGNLAGVDRRIWIGFNDVAVEGMFQWTDGSPAKYTNWNAGEPNNSGGLEDYAEMLGSSGKWNDLQLSGGSYAHIAVIELPGGGTKNPCPADLDGDGGVSASDLSALLGAWGTIDGDVDGDGTTNAADLSAVLGAWGACP
;
A
#
# COMPACT_ATOMS: atom_id res chain seq x y z
N MET A 1 27.07 -6.84 45.35
CA MET A 1 28.11 -6.13 44.60
C MET A 1 29.28 -7.08 44.40
N SER A 2 29.46 -7.54 43.15
CA SER A 2 30.72 -7.87 42.47
C SER A 2 30.46 -8.90 41.37
N ILE A 3 30.71 -8.41 40.16
CA ILE A 3 30.56 -8.95 38.81
C ILE A 3 31.73 -9.89 38.46
N CYS A 4 31.50 -10.87 37.56
CA CYS A 4 32.47 -11.36 36.56
C CYS A 4 31.70 -12.16 35.49
N ILE A 5 31.29 -11.53 34.39
CA ILE A 5 31.96 -11.49 33.06
C ILE A 5 32.01 -12.86 32.37
N ALA A 6 31.13 -12.99 31.38
CA ALA A 6 31.17 -13.98 30.33
C ALA A 6 32.24 -13.61 29.29
N ARG A 7 32.84 -14.63 28.66
CA ARG A 7 33.56 -14.47 27.39
C ARG A 7 33.34 -15.69 26.51
N ASP A 8 32.62 -15.46 25.42
CA ASP A 8 32.42 -16.36 24.29
C ASP A 8 33.75 -16.76 23.63
N TRP A 9 33.78 -17.98 23.10
CA TRP A 9 34.62 -18.34 21.96
C TRP A 9 33.81 -19.19 20.98
N LEU A 10 33.61 -18.62 19.78
CA LEU A 10 33.09 -19.30 18.59
C LEU A 10 33.99 -20.47 18.18
N ASN A 11 33.36 -21.62 17.94
CA ASN A 11 33.90 -22.69 17.11
C ASN A 11 33.46 -22.46 15.67
N THR A 12 34.39 -22.30 14.72
CA THR A 12 34.40 -23.12 13.48
C THR A 12 35.78 -23.01 12.82
N ALA A 13 36.54 -24.10 12.81
CA ALA A 13 37.79 -24.24 12.10
C ALA A 13 37.55 -24.91 10.74
N LEU A 14 38.13 -24.32 9.70
CA LEU A 14 38.27 -24.84 8.35
C LEU A 14 39.21 -26.06 8.32
N ALA A 15 38.91 -27.01 7.44
CA ALA A 15 39.67 -28.23 7.17
C ALA A 15 41.03 -27.99 6.49
N LEU A 16 42.02 -28.88 6.76
CA LEU A 16 43.00 -29.53 5.83
C LEU A 16 44.17 -30.20 6.63
N PRO A 17 45.00 -31.11 6.04
CA PRO A 17 45.10 -32.49 6.53
C PRO A 17 46.41 -32.90 7.22
N ILE A 18 46.25 -33.97 8.02
CA ILE A 18 47.13 -35.07 8.43
C ILE A 18 48.57 -35.09 7.85
N THR A 19 49.58 -35.06 8.73
CA THR A 19 50.77 -35.96 8.67
C THR A 19 51.44 -36.10 10.04
N GLY A 20 51.65 -37.35 10.47
CA GLY A 20 52.84 -37.80 11.20
C GLY A 20 52.93 -37.56 12.72
N GLY A 21 53.09 -38.65 13.50
CA GLY A 21 53.81 -38.59 14.77
C GLY A 21 53.21 -39.41 15.91
N SER A 22 53.46 -40.71 15.90
CA SER A 22 53.31 -41.63 17.05
C SER A 22 54.15 -41.15 18.24
N PHE A 23 53.66 -41.27 19.48
CA PHE A 23 54.48 -41.78 20.59
C PHE A 23 53.61 -42.34 21.72
N GLU A 24 53.95 -43.57 22.08
CA GLU A 24 53.35 -44.43 23.08
C GLU A 24 53.69 -44.05 24.53
N LEU A 25 52.78 -44.49 25.41
CA LEU A 25 53.00 -45.02 26.76
C LEU A 25 53.55 -44.07 27.84
N LEU A 26 52.76 -43.89 28.92
CA LEU A 26 53.22 -44.27 30.25
C LEU A 26 52.05 -44.64 31.21
N ARG A 27 52.36 -45.66 32.00
CA ARG A 27 51.52 -46.56 32.81
C ARG A 27 50.85 -45.94 34.04
N ARG A 28 49.59 -46.36 34.24
CA ARG A 28 48.86 -46.76 35.46
C ARG A 28 49.44 -46.45 36.85
N TRP A 29 48.58 -45.89 37.71
CA TRP A 29 48.39 -46.27 39.13
C TRP A 29 46.88 -46.38 39.46
N PRO A 30 46.46 -47.23 40.43
CA PRO A 30 45.09 -47.69 40.58
C PRO A 30 44.25 -46.80 41.53
N VAL A 31 43.02 -46.47 41.14
CA VAL A 31 42.05 -45.80 42.03
C VAL A 31 41.14 -46.86 42.65
N LYS A 32 41.12 -46.88 44.00
CA LYS A 32 40.18 -47.65 44.82
C LYS A 32 38.74 -47.20 44.52
N ILE A 33 37.89 -48.16 44.18
CA ILE A 33 36.44 -47.96 44.11
C ILE A 33 35.89 -48.02 45.54
N SER A 34 35.39 -46.90 46.05
CA SER A 34 34.46 -46.89 47.19
C SER A 34 33.08 -46.53 46.68
N SER A 35 32.20 -47.54 46.69
CA SER A 35 30.77 -47.43 46.44
C SER A 35 30.15 -46.35 47.33
N HIS A 36 29.62 -45.28 46.73
CA HIS A 36 28.48 -44.46 47.18
C HIS A 36 28.27 -43.36 46.12
N CYS A 37 27.60 -43.72 45.01
CA CYS A 37 27.04 -42.72 44.10
C CYS A 37 25.61 -43.15 43.78
N VAL A 38 24.67 -42.43 44.37
CA VAL A 38 23.25 -42.46 44.02
C VAL A 38 23.17 -42.05 42.54
N PHE A 39 22.56 -42.89 41.70
CA PHE A 39 22.19 -42.52 40.34
C PHE A 39 21.15 -41.40 40.42
N GLY A 40 21.61 -40.15 40.39
CA GLY A 40 20.75 -39.03 40.03
C GLY A 40 20.41 -39.20 38.56
N LEU A 41 19.16 -39.60 38.27
CA LEU A 41 18.56 -39.37 36.96
C LEU A 41 18.58 -37.85 36.73
N ALA A 42 19.62 -37.36 36.04
CA ALA A 42 19.56 -36.05 35.43
C ALA A 42 18.51 -36.15 34.33
N ALA A 43 17.28 -35.76 34.65
CA ALA A 43 16.28 -35.46 33.64
C ALA A 43 16.87 -34.37 32.75
N LEU A 44 17.29 -34.76 31.54
CA LEU A 44 17.50 -33.81 30.45
C LEU A 44 16.15 -33.14 30.23
N ALA A 45 15.97 -31.96 30.82
CA ALA A 45 14.91 -31.07 30.43
C ALA A 45 15.17 -30.76 28.96
N ALA A 46 14.42 -31.41 28.07
CA ALA A 46 14.30 -30.95 26.70
C ALA A 46 13.72 -29.54 26.80
N SER A 47 14.58 -28.52 26.64
CA SER A 47 14.11 -27.17 26.38
C SER A 47 13.28 -27.25 25.11
N ALA A 48 11.97 -27.31 25.27
CA ALA A 48 11.05 -27.11 24.17
C ALA A 48 11.36 -25.71 23.63
N VAL A 49 12.10 -25.66 22.53
CA VAL A 49 12.08 -24.48 21.67
C VAL A 49 10.64 -24.41 21.23
N THR A 50 9.86 -23.51 21.84
CA THR A 50 8.57 -23.11 21.30
C THR A 50 8.88 -22.50 19.94
N ILE A 51 8.77 -23.33 18.91
CA ILE A 51 8.64 -22.86 17.55
C ILE A 51 7.37 -22.04 17.61
N VAL A 52 7.49 -20.71 17.54
CA VAL A 52 6.33 -19.87 17.26
C VAL A 52 5.89 -20.32 15.87
N SER A 53 4.90 -21.20 15.79
CA SER A 53 4.29 -21.51 14.50
C SER A 53 3.62 -20.22 14.08
N PHE A 54 4.20 -19.54 13.11
CA PHE A 54 3.49 -18.46 12.43
C PHE A 54 2.16 -19.04 11.94
N ALA A 55 1.09 -18.29 12.13
CA ALA A 55 -0.25 -18.72 11.83
C ALA A 55 -0.38 -18.98 10.31
N GLN A 56 -0.28 -20.24 9.92
CA GLN A 56 -0.40 -20.72 8.55
C GLN A 56 -1.84 -20.53 8.06
N GLY A 57 -2.01 -20.18 6.79
CA GLY A 57 -3.33 -20.08 6.16
C GLY A 57 -4.09 -21.41 6.20
N ALA A 58 -5.41 -21.34 6.40
CA ALA A 58 -6.25 -22.53 6.46
C ALA A 58 -6.57 -23.06 5.07
N ASN A 59 -6.63 -24.38 4.91
CA ASN A 59 -7.01 -25.02 3.65
C ASN A 59 -8.45 -24.67 3.23
N ASP A 60 -9.35 -24.62 4.20
CA ASP A 60 -10.77 -24.41 3.97
C ASP A 60 -11.15 -22.99 4.39
N CYS A 61 -11.94 -22.31 3.56
CA CYS A 61 -12.41 -20.96 3.81
C CYS A 61 -13.17 -20.85 5.15
N ALA A 62 -13.97 -21.86 5.51
CA ALA A 62 -14.71 -21.88 6.77
C ALA A 62 -13.82 -21.85 8.03
N ALA A 63 -12.54 -22.23 7.88
CA ALA A 63 -11.54 -22.24 8.93
C ALA A 63 -10.50 -21.12 8.78
N ALA A 64 -10.76 -20.12 7.94
CA ALA A 64 -9.82 -19.04 7.61
C ALA A 64 -9.05 -18.51 8.82
N GLN A 65 -7.73 -18.49 8.70
CA GLN A 65 -6.84 -18.10 9.78
C GLN A 65 -7.04 -16.61 10.11
N ARG A 66 -7.41 -16.31 11.35
CA ARG A 66 -7.63 -14.92 11.77
C ARG A 66 -6.33 -14.15 11.84
N LEU A 67 -6.31 -12.98 11.18
CA LEU A 67 -5.24 -12.00 11.21
C LEU A 67 -5.74 -10.75 11.95
N LYS A 68 -4.97 -10.33 12.96
CA LYS A 68 -5.27 -9.09 13.70
C LYS A 68 -4.37 -7.98 13.19
N GLY A 69 -4.94 -7.08 12.41
CA GLY A 69 -4.26 -5.89 11.92
C GLY A 69 -3.22 -6.20 10.84
N TYR A 70 -2.35 -5.22 10.62
CA TYR A 70 -1.30 -5.28 9.60
C TYR A 70 -0.10 -6.11 10.03
N GLY A 71 0.63 -6.64 9.05
CA GLY A 71 1.85 -7.38 9.28
C GLY A 71 2.29 -8.23 8.12
N THR A 72 3.31 -9.04 8.39
CA THR A 72 3.81 -10.07 7.47
C THR A 72 3.37 -11.44 7.98
N TYR A 73 2.77 -12.24 7.12
CA TYR A 73 2.19 -13.54 7.46
C TYR A 73 2.75 -14.62 6.54
N SER A 74 3.13 -15.76 7.12
CA SER A 74 3.55 -16.92 6.34
C SER A 74 2.35 -17.61 5.69
N PHE A 75 2.58 -18.15 4.49
CA PHE A 75 1.65 -19.05 3.83
C PHE A 75 2.41 -20.23 3.21
N ASP A 76 1.67 -21.30 2.96
CA ASP A 76 2.15 -22.53 2.32
C ASP A 76 0.95 -23.23 1.67
N THR A 77 0.98 -23.34 0.36
CA THR A 77 -0.08 -23.97 -0.45
C THR A 77 0.22 -25.44 -0.75
N VAL A 78 1.32 -25.98 -0.23
CA VAL A 78 1.70 -27.38 -0.45
C VAL A 78 0.67 -28.30 0.20
N GLY A 79 -0.04 -29.05 -0.63
CA GLY A 79 -1.04 -30.02 -0.19
C GLY A 79 -2.41 -29.42 0.13
N SER A 80 -2.63 -28.13 -0.14
CA SER A 80 -3.97 -27.56 -0.06
C SER A 80 -4.84 -27.99 -1.24
N THR A 81 -6.14 -28.03 -1.03
CA THR A 81 -7.15 -28.21 -2.07
C THR A 81 -7.50 -26.87 -2.71
N THR A 82 -8.34 -26.89 -3.76
CA THR A 82 -8.96 -25.66 -4.29
C THR A 82 -10.37 -25.57 -3.74
N ASP A 83 -10.55 -24.80 -2.66
CA ASP A 83 -11.83 -24.67 -1.96
C ASP A 83 -12.72 -23.57 -2.55
N GLY A 84 -12.14 -22.42 -2.91
CA GLY A 84 -12.91 -21.29 -3.41
C GLY A 84 -13.47 -21.47 -4.82
N ALA A 85 -14.63 -20.85 -5.05
CA ALA A 85 -15.22 -20.76 -6.37
C ALA A 85 -14.37 -19.89 -7.31
N ALA A 86 -14.43 -20.17 -8.60
CA ALA A 86 -13.87 -19.27 -9.60
C ALA A 86 -14.72 -17.99 -9.67
N ASP A 87 -14.07 -16.84 -9.90
CA ASP A 87 -14.74 -15.54 -9.96
C ASP A 87 -14.30 -14.77 -11.22
N VAL A 88 -15.23 -14.01 -11.80
CA VAL A 88 -14.98 -13.21 -13.01
C VAL A 88 -13.94 -12.11 -12.78
N LEU A 89 -13.87 -11.53 -11.58
CA LEU A 89 -12.85 -10.54 -11.22
C LEU A 89 -11.45 -11.16 -11.21
N CYS A 90 -11.35 -12.48 -11.06
CA CYS A 90 -10.10 -13.21 -11.14
C CYS A 90 -9.75 -13.70 -12.55
N THR A 91 -10.39 -13.18 -13.61
CA THR A 91 -10.09 -13.58 -15.00
C THR A 91 -8.76 -13.02 -15.47
N PHE A 92 -7.70 -13.81 -15.35
CA PHE A 92 -6.37 -13.46 -15.84
C PHE A 92 -5.91 -14.55 -16.81
N PHE A 93 -5.43 -14.15 -17.98
CA PHE A 93 -5.02 -15.06 -19.06
C PHE A 93 -6.07 -16.15 -19.39
N GLY A 94 -7.36 -15.80 -19.30
CA GLY A 94 -8.49 -16.71 -19.56
C GLY A 94 -8.82 -17.67 -18.41
N ASN A 95 -8.16 -17.55 -17.26
CA ASN A 95 -8.35 -18.40 -16.09
C ASN A 95 -8.95 -17.60 -14.92
N GLN A 96 -10.10 -18.04 -14.43
CA GLN A 96 -10.85 -17.42 -13.32
C GLN A 96 -10.58 -18.04 -11.95
N GLN A 97 -9.89 -19.17 -11.90
CA GLN A 97 -9.68 -19.91 -10.65
C GLN A 97 -8.37 -19.47 -9.98
N ILE A 98 -8.34 -19.66 -8.66
CA ILE A 98 -7.13 -19.64 -7.82
C ILE A 98 -6.98 -21.06 -7.28
N PHE A 99 -5.94 -21.77 -7.68
CA PHE A 99 -5.75 -23.18 -7.30
C PHE A 99 -4.95 -23.30 -6.00
N ASN A 100 -5.07 -24.44 -5.33
CA ASN A 100 -4.30 -24.79 -4.13
C ASN A 100 -4.30 -23.62 -3.14
N ASP A 101 -5.49 -23.25 -2.66
CA ASP A 101 -5.69 -22.00 -1.94
C ASP A 101 -5.54 -22.17 -0.43
N VAL A 102 -5.19 -21.06 0.22
CA VAL A 102 -5.22 -20.91 1.67
C VAL A 102 -5.92 -19.62 2.05
N TRP A 103 -6.55 -19.64 3.21
CA TRP A 103 -7.53 -18.65 3.61
C TRP A 103 -7.15 -17.96 4.91
N PHE A 104 -7.34 -16.65 4.91
CA PHE A 104 -7.15 -15.78 6.05
C PHE A 104 -8.38 -14.89 6.25
N ASN A 105 -8.69 -14.56 7.51
CA ASN A 105 -9.74 -13.62 7.88
C ASN A 105 -9.08 -12.41 8.54
N PHE A 106 -8.99 -11.31 7.80
CA PHE A 106 -8.36 -10.07 8.22
C PHE A 106 -9.39 -9.13 8.82
N THR A 107 -9.05 -8.53 9.97
CA THR A 107 -9.83 -7.44 10.58
C THR A 107 -9.11 -6.12 10.35
N ALA A 108 -9.75 -5.20 9.63
CA ALA A 108 -9.16 -3.91 9.29
C ALA A 108 -8.99 -3.03 10.55
N PRO A 109 -7.77 -2.54 10.85
CA PRO A 109 -7.55 -1.70 12.03
C PRO A 109 -8.05 -0.26 11.83
N GLU A 110 -8.21 0.19 10.59
CA GLU A 110 -8.63 1.54 10.21
C GLU A 110 -9.39 1.51 8.86
N SER A 111 -10.07 2.61 8.55
CA SER A 111 -10.72 2.80 7.25
C SER A 111 -9.72 3.41 6.28
N PHE A 112 -9.13 2.59 5.42
CA PHE A 112 -8.16 3.02 4.41
C PHE A 112 -8.02 1.96 3.31
N ILE A 113 -7.19 2.22 2.31
CA ILE A 113 -6.82 1.18 1.34
C ILE A 113 -5.80 0.25 1.95
N VAL A 114 -6.11 -1.05 1.91
CA VAL A 114 -5.22 -2.13 2.30
C VAL A 114 -4.64 -2.76 1.06
N GLU A 115 -3.33 -2.96 1.07
CA GLU A 115 -2.60 -3.76 0.08
C GLU A 115 -2.20 -5.10 0.70
N VAL A 116 -2.50 -6.17 -0.05
CA VAL A 116 -1.98 -7.51 0.21
C VAL A 116 -0.96 -7.84 -0.87
N SER A 117 0.28 -8.14 -0.50
CA SER A 117 1.37 -8.38 -1.44
C SER A 117 2.12 -9.67 -1.16
N THR A 118 2.40 -10.42 -2.22
CA THR A 118 3.33 -11.56 -2.22
C THR A 118 4.63 -11.26 -2.96
N CYS A 119 4.76 -10.05 -3.50
CA CYS A 119 5.88 -9.64 -4.33
C CYS A 119 7.21 -9.74 -3.59
N THR A 120 8.20 -10.31 -4.26
CA THR A 120 9.56 -10.61 -3.75
C THR A 120 9.61 -11.60 -2.58
N ALA A 121 8.47 -12.14 -2.16
CA ALA A 121 8.32 -12.89 -0.92
C ALA A 121 7.98 -14.38 -1.15
N THR A 122 7.88 -14.81 -2.41
CA THR A 122 7.70 -16.21 -2.80
C THR A 122 8.25 -16.46 -4.21
N THR A 123 8.29 -17.72 -4.62
CA THR A 123 8.47 -18.12 -6.03
C THR A 123 7.18 -18.71 -6.61
N LEU A 124 6.10 -18.72 -5.83
CA LEU A 124 4.78 -19.14 -6.29
C LEU A 124 4.28 -18.16 -7.35
N ASP A 125 3.77 -18.74 -8.43
CA ASP A 125 2.93 -18.07 -9.42
C ASP A 125 1.57 -17.73 -8.78
N SER A 126 1.48 -16.58 -8.10
CA SER A 126 0.50 -16.30 -7.06
C SER A 126 -0.68 -15.46 -7.53
N LYS A 127 -1.88 -15.91 -7.17
CA LYS A 127 -3.14 -15.16 -7.27
C LYS A 127 -3.71 -14.85 -5.91
N ILE A 128 -4.29 -13.65 -5.77
CA ILE A 128 -4.95 -13.23 -4.54
C ILE A 128 -6.34 -12.69 -4.87
N ALA A 129 -7.35 -13.14 -4.13
CA ALA A 129 -8.69 -12.58 -4.13
C ALA A 129 -9.08 -12.09 -2.73
N ILE A 130 -9.77 -10.94 -2.70
CA ILE A 130 -10.30 -10.33 -1.48
C ILE A 130 -11.82 -10.44 -1.50
N TYR A 131 -12.40 -10.89 -0.40
CA TYR A 131 -13.84 -11.02 -0.21
C TYR A 131 -14.32 -9.95 0.76
N GLY A 132 -15.41 -9.26 0.41
CA GLY A 132 -16.05 -8.23 1.22
C GLY A 132 -16.90 -8.81 2.35
N GLY A 133 -16.27 -9.51 3.31
CA GLY A 133 -16.93 -10.11 4.45
C GLY A 133 -16.10 -11.20 5.11
N SER A 134 -16.70 -11.89 6.09
CA SER A 134 -16.03 -12.93 6.89
C SER A 134 -16.39 -14.37 6.52
N ASP A 135 -17.26 -14.56 5.52
CA ASP A 135 -17.76 -15.88 5.13
C ASP A 135 -17.49 -16.22 3.65
N CYS A 136 -17.56 -17.50 3.32
CA CYS A 136 -17.24 -18.01 1.99
C CYS A 136 -18.28 -17.66 0.91
N ALA A 137 -19.41 -17.08 1.30
CA ALA A 137 -20.46 -16.62 0.40
C ALA A 137 -20.35 -15.11 0.10
N SER A 138 -19.46 -14.40 0.80
CA SER A 138 -19.20 -12.99 0.60
C SER A 138 -18.70 -12.75 -0.83
N PRO A 139 -19.02 -11.60 -1.45
CA PRO A 139 -18.59 -11.34 -2.82
C PRO A 139 -17.09 -11.09 -2.89
N VAL A 140 -16.45 -11.53 -3.98
CA VAL A 140 -15.09 -11.07 -4.33
C VAL A 140 -15.19 -9.58 -4.69
N ILE A 141 -14.35 -8.75 -4.08
CA ILE A 141 -14.32 -7.30 -4.28
C ILE A 141 -13.04 -6.83 -4.99
N ALA A 142 -11.98 -7.63 -4.94
CA ALA A 142 -10.74 -7.37 -5.66
C ALA A 142 -10.04 -8.70 -5.95
N CYS A 143 -9.36 -8.79 -7.09
CA CYS A 143 -8.52 -9.93 -7.43
C CYS A 143 -7.35 -9.48 -8.30
N SER A 144 -6.21 -10.15 -8.17
CA SER A 144 -5.00 -9.79 -8.91
C SER A 144 -4.11 -11.01 -9.18
N ASP A 145 -3.30 -10.87 -10.23
CA ASP A 145 -2.38 -11.86 -10.79
C ASP A 145 -1.24 -11.10 -11.51
N ASP A 146 -0.01 -11.61 -11.40
CA ASP A 146 1.16 -11.20 -12.22
C ASP A 146 1.53 -9.70 -12.30
N ASN A 147 1.16 -8.88 -11.30
CA ASN A 147 1.51 -7.45 -11.31
C ASN A 147 2.91 -7.14 -10.75
N CYS A 148 3.66 -8.15 -10.32
CA CYS A 148 5.08 -8.05 -9.97
C CYS A 148 5.87 -9.29 -10.42
N THR A 149 5.76 -9.63 -11.71
CA THR A 149 6.26 -10.83 -12.41
C THR A 149 5.29 -12.00 -12.37
N LEU A 150 5.61 -13.10 -11.68
CA LEU A 150 4.70 -14.21 -11.40
C LEU A 150 4.01 -14.06 -10.04
N GLN A 151 4.20 -12.92 -9.39
CA GLN A 151 3.64 -12.64 -8.07
C GLN A 151 2.67 -11.48 -8.20
N THR A 152 1.89 -11.27 -7.15
CA THR A 152 0.87 -10.24 -7.17
C THR A 152 0.75 -9.42 -5.89
N THR A 153 0.30 -8.18 -6.07
CA THR A 153 -0.33 -7.32 -5.09
C THR A 153 -1.82 -7.16 -5.40
N VAL A 154 -2.65 -6.99 -4.38
CA VAL A 154 -4.05 -6.57 -4.56
C VAL A 154 -4.39 -5.52 -3.54
N SER A 155 -5.08 -4.47 -3.97
CA SER A 155 -5.51 -3.37 -3.11
C SER A 155 -7.04 -3.32 -3.04
N PHE A 156 -7.58 -2.96 -1.87
CA PHE A 156 -9.02 -2.82 -1.68
C PHE A 156 -9.33 -1.80 -0.58
N GLY A 157 -10.49 -1.16 -0.67
CA GLY A 157 -11.00 -0.28 0.37
C GLY A 157 -11.46 -1.06 1.58
N ALA A 158 -10.84 -0.81 2.73
CA ALA A 158 -11.21 -1.40 4.00
C ALA A 158 -11.92 -0.37 4.90
N VAL A 159 -12.84 -0.84 5.73
CA VAL A 159 -13.53 -0.06 6.76
C VAL A 159 -13.08 -0.54 8.13
N ALA A 160 -12.74 0.38 9.03
CA ALA A 160 -12.27 0.07 10.37
C ALA A 160 -13.23 -0.88 11.09
N GLY A 161 -12.69 -1.99 11.60
CA GLY A 161 -13.43 -3.02 12.34
C GLY A 161 -14.14 -4.05 11.47
N GLU A 162 -14.26 -3.84 10.16
CA GLU A 162 -14.84 -4.82 9.24
C GLU A 162 -13.87 -5.97 8.92
N HIS A 163 -14.47 -7.08 8.48
CA HIS A 163 -13.76 -8.33 8.19
C HIS A 163 -13.68 -8.60 6.69
N TYR A 164 -12.53 -9.10 6.25
CA TYR A 164 -12.26 -9.45 4.86
C TYR A 164 -11.60 -10.82 4.79
N LEU A 165 -12.05 -11.69 3.89
CA LEU A 165 -11.31 -12.91 3.59
C LEU A 165 -10.26 -12.64 2.52
N ILE A 166 -9.05 -13.13 2.78
CA ILE A 166 -7.95 -13.15 1.82
C ILE A 166 -7.79 -14.60 1.38
N ARG A 167 -8.03 -14.84 0.10
CA ARG A 167 -7.77 -16.11 -0.56
C ARG A 167 -6.47 -15.98 -1.34
N LEU A 168 -5.47 -16.77 -0.98
CA LEU A 168 -4.16 -16.78 -1.64
C LEU A 168 -3.92 -18.18 -2.21
N GLY A 169 -3.57 -18.28 -3.49
CA GLY A 169 -3.22 -19.55 -4.11
C GLY A 169 -2.40 -19.36 -5.37
N ALA A 170 -2.41 -20.38 -6.22
CA ALA A 170 -1.64 -20.44 -7.45
C ALA A 170 -2.48 -20.12 -8.70
N PHE A 171 -1.83 -19.59 -9.74
CA PHE A 171 -2.44 -19.48 -11.08
C PHE A 171 -2.74 -20.85 -11.69
N GLY A 172 -1.84 -21.83 -11.53
CA GLY A 172 -1.93 -23.15 -12.16
C GLY A 172 -2.29 -24.28 -11.18
N VAL A 173 -3.05 -25.28 -11.65
CA VAL A 173 -3.50 -26.43 -10.83
C VAL A 173 -2.36 -27.27 -10.23
N THR A 174 -1.23 -27.37 -10.93
CA THR A 174 -0.04 -28.12 -10.46
C THR A 174 0.94 -27.27 -9.66
N ASN A 175 0.70 -25.97 -9.54
CA ASN A 175 1.62 -25.03 -8.93
C ASN A 175 1.28 -24.88 -7.44
N PHE A 176 2.30 -24.89 -6.60
CA PHE A 176 2.19 -24.67 -5.17
C PHE A 176 3.54 -24.17 -4.65
N GLY A 177 3.53 -23.60 -3.46
CA GLY A 177 4.70 -23.04 -2.83
C GLY A 177 4.39 -22.37 -1.50
N ALA A 178 5.45 -22.03 -0.80
CA ALA A 178 5.41 -21.32 0.46
C ALA A 178 6.11 -19.97 0.34
N GLY A 179 5.85 -19.10 1.31
CA GLY A 179 6.45 -17.77 1.38
C GLY A 179 5.82 -16.94 2.47
N THR A 180 5.90 -15.63 2.29
CA THR A 180 5.18 -14.67 3.13
C THR A 180 4.34 -13.73 2.29
N MET A 181 3.25 -13.23 2.86
CA MET A 181 2.49 -12.11 2.34
C MET A 181 2.57 -10.94 3.33
N THR A 182 2.56 -9.71 2.82
CA THR A 182 2.33 -8.52 3.64
C THR A 182 0.88 -8.08 3.51
N VAL A 183 0.27 -7.67 4.62
CA VAL A 183 -1.04 -7.01 4.66
C VAL A 183 -0.82 -5.69 5.38
N GLY A 184 -1.04 -4.57 4.71
CA GLY A 184 -0.75 -3.25 5.25
C GLY A 184 -1.53 -2.16 4.53
N PRO A 185 -1.52 -0.92 5.06
CA PRO A 185 -2.04 0.21 4.30
C PRO A 185 -1.19 0.38 3.04
N ILE A 186 -1.80 0.84 1.95
CA ILE A 186 -1.04 1.15 0.73
C ILE A 186 0.08 2.15 1.05
N ALA A 187 1.26 1.89 0.50
CA ALA A 187 2.41 2.78 0.69
C ALA A 187 2.22 4.07 -0.11
N LEU A 188 1.95 5.17 0.60
CA LEU A 188 1.93 6.50 0.00
C LEU A 188 3.36 6.97 -0.24
N LEU A 189 3.63 7.40 -1.47
CA LEU A 189 4.85 8.09 -1.84
C LEU A 189 4.82 9.56 -1.38
N ALA A 190 3.62 10.14 -1.29
CA ALA A 190 3.37 11.46 -0.72
C ALA A 190 1.89 11.60 -0.32
N ASP A 191 1.63 12.50 0.62
CA ASP A 191 0.32 12.90 1.11
C ASP A 191 0.38 14.39 1.44
N ILE A 192 -0.22 15.21 0.58
CA ILE A 192 -0.04 16.66 0.58
C ILE A 192 -1.41 17.29 0.40
N THR A 193 -1.78 18.22 1.27
CA THR A 193 -2.98 19.04 1.10
C THR A 193 -2.58 20.41 0.58
N ASP A 194 -3.17 20.83 -0.54
CA ASP A 194 -3.11 22.22 -0.96
C ASP A 194 -3.92 23.05 0.02
N LYS A 195 -3.21 23.86 0.81
CA LYS A 195 -3.83 24.66 1.86
C LYS A 195 -4.72 25.77 1.29
N SER A 196 -4.46 26.23 0.07
CA SER A 196 -5.23 27.31 -0.55
C SER A 196 -6.61 26.85 -1.03
N THR A 197 -6.74 25.57 -1.37
CA THR A 197 -7.98 24.99 -1.90
C THR A 197 -8.61 23.95 -0.97
N GLY A 198 -7.87 23.44 0.00
CA GLY A 198 -8.27 22.34 0.89
C GLY A 198 -8.17 20.96 0.23
N VAL A 199 -7.76 20.88 -1.03
CA VAL A 199 -7.71 19.62 -1.79
C VAL A 199 -6.55 18.76 -1.32
N ARG A 200 -6.82 17.48 -1.05
CA ARG A 200 -5.81 16.51 -0.61
C ARG A 200 -5.34 15.67 -1.78
N TYR A 201 -4.05 15.65 -2.01
CA TYR A 201 -3.38 14.87 -3.03
C TYR A 201 -2.54 13.78 -2.39
N VAL A 202 -2.75 12.53 -2.81
CA VAL A 202 -1.87 11.41 -2.44
C VAL A 202 -1.17 10.88 -3.68
N ALA A 203 0.10 10.51 -3.53
CA ALA A 203 0.85 9.86 -4.59
C ALA A 203 1.10 8.40 -4.22
N VAL A 204 0.90 7.49 -5.16
CA VAL A 204 1.17 6.05 -5.03
C VAL A 204 1.97 5.56 -6.24
N ALA A 205 2.53 4.36 -6.15
CA ALA A 205 3.14 3.73 -7.33
C ALA A 205 2.08 3.52 -8.41
N GLY A 206 2.37 3.93 -9.65
CA GLY A 206 1.45 3.87 -10.78
C GLY A 206 1.78 2.71 -11.71
N GLY A 207 0.75 1.91 -12.03
CA GLY A 207 0.81 0.87 -13.05
C GLY A 207 0.31 1.38 -14.40
N ALA A 208 -0.47 0.55 -15.10
CA ALA A 208 -1.29 1.01 -16.21
C ALA A 208 -2.30 2.09 -15.75
N PHE A 209 -2.75 2.93 -16.67
CA PHE A 209 -3.64 4.05 -16.36
C PHE A 209 -4.95 3.57 -15.72
N ASP A 210 -5.60 2.57 -16.28
CA ASP A 210 -6.87 2.02 -15.78
C ASP A 210 -6.75 1.44 -14.37
N ALA A 211 -5.66 0.72 -14.09
CA ALA A 211 -5.37 0.22 -12.75
C ALA A 211 -5.11 1.37 -11.76
N SER A 212 -4.43 2.43 -12.21
CA SER A 212 -4.16 3.62 -11.40
C SER A 212 -5.44 4.40 -11.09
N GLU A 213 -6.32 4.57 -12.07
CA GLU A 213 -7.63 5.20 -11.88
C GLU A 213 -8.55 4.34 -11.01
N ALA A 214 -8.58 3.02 -11.19
CA ALA A 214 -9.35 2.13 -10.33
C ALA A 214 -8.89 2.22 -8.87
N LEU A 215 -7.59 2.34 -8.63
CA LEU A 215 -7.03 2.57 -7.29
C LEU A 215 -7.43 3.95 -6.74
N ALA A 216 -7.43 4.98 -7.58
CA ALA A 216 -7.89 6.32 -7.22
C ALA A 216 -9.35 6.33 -6.74
N VAL A 217 -10.23 5.67 -7.51
CA VAL A 217 -11.63 5.48 -7.16
C VAL A 217 -11.77 4.69 -5.86
N ALA A 218 -10.96 3.65 -5.67
CA ALA A 218 -10.96 2.86 -4.44
C ALA A 218 -10.54 3.70 -3.20
N LEU A 219 -9.61 4.66 -3.37
CA LEU A 219 -9.23 5.63 -2.34
C LEU A 219 -10.32 6.68 -2.07
N GLY A 220 -11.40 6.70 -2.86
CA GLY A 220 -12.50 7.66 -2.75
C GLY A 220 -12.30 8.94 -3.55
N GLY A 221 -11.37 8.96 -4.51
CA GLY A 221 -11.08 10.10 -5.38
C GLY A 221 -10.91 9.69 -6.84
N HIS A 222 -10.14 10.46 -7.59
CA HIS A 222 -9.80 10.21 -8.99
C HIS A 222 -8.33 10.57 -9.25
N LEU A 223 -7.74 10.07 -10.34
CA LEU A 223 -6.49 10.65 -10.82
C LEU A 223 -6.69 12.16 -11.00
N THR A 224 -5.69 12.94 -10.57
CA THR A 224 -5.84 14.38 -10.39
C THR A 224 -6.36 15.09 -11.65
N SER A 225 -7.33 15.97 -11.44
CA SER A 225 -7.74 16.96 -12.44
C SER A 225 -6.82 18.18 -12.35
N ILE A 226 -6.70 18.95 -13.44
CA ILE A 226 -5.95 20.21 -13.45
C ILE A 226 -6.75 21.27 -14.20
N ASN A 227 -7.28 22.23 -13.44
CA ASN A 227 -8.28 23.19 -13.89
C ASN A 227 -7.71 24.57 -14.18
N ASP A 228 -6.53 24.90 -13.64
CA ASP A 228 -5.83 26.14 -13.88
C ASP A 228 -4.31 26.04 -13.69
N GLN A 229 -3.62 27.15 -13.91
CA GLN A 229 -2.16 27.22 -13.80
C GLN A 229 -1.67 27.07 -12.35
N ALA A 230 -2.45 27.49 -11.35
CA ALA A 230 -2.03 27.39 -9.95
C ALA A 230 -2.04 25.94 -9.48
N GLU A 231 -3.08 25.19 -9.82
CA GLU A 231 -3.16 23.74 -9.59
C GLU A 231 -2.06 22.99 -10.35
N GLN A 232 -1.81 23.36 -11.61
CA GLN A 232 -0.70 22.82 -12.40
C GLN A 232 0.66 23.02 -11.71
N ASP A 233 0.93 24.24 -11.22
CA ASP A 233 2.19 24.57 -10.55
C ASP A 233 2.30 23.85 -9.21
N PHE A 234 1.18 23.69 -8.48
CA PHE A 234 1.12 22.97 -7.21
C PHE A 234 1.44 21.48 -7.40
N VAL A 235 0.75 20.80 -8.32
CA VAL A 235 0.94 19.38 -8.59
C VAL A 235 2.37 19.14 -9.11
N HIS A 236 2.84 19.94 -10.07
CA HIS A 236 4.19 19.80 -10.59
C HIS A 236 5.27 20.05 -9.52
N GLY A 237 5.13 21.11 -8.73
CA GLY A 237 6.10 21.48 -7.70
C GLY A 237 6.25 20.45 -6.59
N ASN A 238 5.16 19.77 -6.22
CA ASN A 238 5.16 18.77 -5.16
C ASN A 238 5.51 17.35 -5.64
N PHE A 239 5.05 16.96 -6.84
CA PHE A 239 5.14 15.58 -7.30
C PHE A 239 6.13 15.37 -8.45
N GLY A 240 6.48 16.42 -9.21
CA GLY A 240 7.35 16.32 -10.40
C GLY A 240 8.76 15.81 -10.11
N ASN A 241 9.33 16.15 -8.94
CA ASN A 241 10.63 15.67 -8.49
C ASN A 241 10.54 14.88 -7.17
N LEU A 242 9.45 14.12 -6.98
CA LEU A 242 9.19 13.45 -5.71
C LEU A 242 10.34 12.51 -5.32
N ALA A 243 10.88 12.70 -4.12
CA ALA A 243 12.04 12.00 -3.58
C ALA A 243 13.34 12.16 -4.41
N GLY A 244 13.51 13.29 -5.11
CA GLY A 244 14.72 13.57 -5.91
C GLY A 244 14.75 12.87 -7.27
N VAL A 245 13.65 12.23 -7.66
CA VAL A 245 13.52 11.47 -8.92
C VAL A 245 12.60 12.23 -9.85
N ASP A 246 13.01 12.40 -11.11
CA ASP A 246 12.14 12.91 -12.18
C ASP A 246 10.99 11.93 -12.42
N ARG A 247 9.75 12.37 -12.14
CA ARG A 247 8.57 11.50 -12.16
C ARG A 247 7.84 11.56 -13.50
N ARG A 248 7.24 10.43 -13.87
CA ARG A 248 6.18 10.32 -14.88
C ARG A 248 4.89 10.14 -14.12
N ILE A 249 3.94 11.05 -14.30
CA ILE A 249 2.80 11.17 -13.40
C ILE A 249 1.53 10.95 -14.21
N TRP A 250 0.77 9.91 -13.87
CA TRP A 250 -0.59 9.80 -14.39
C TRP A 250 -1.47 10.91 -13.80
N ILE A 251 -2.18 11.61 -14.68
CA ILE A 251 -3.22 12.58 -14.37
C ILE A 251 -4.53 12.11 -15.01
N GLY A 252 -5.70 12.53 -14.55
CA GLY A 252 -6.98 11.95 -14.98
C GLY A 252 -7.42 12.28 -16.42
N PHE A 253 -6.57 12.87 -17.25
CA PHE A 253 -6.96 13.37 -18.58
C PHE A 253 -6.81 12.28 -19.64
N ASN A 254 -7.86 12.03 -20.43
CA ASN A 254 -7.88 10.98 -21.46
C ASN A 254 -8.90 11.27 -22.56
N ASP A 255 -8.76 10.69 -23.75
CA ASP A 255 -9.71 10.80 -24.86
C ASP A 255 -10.25 9.45 -25.37
N VAL A 256 -10.14 8.41 -24.54
CA VAL A 256 -10.62 7.03 -24.81
C VAL A 256 -12.05 6.97 -25.34
N ALA A 257 -12.91 7.90 -24.90
CA ALA A 257 -14.29 7.96 -25.35
C ALA A 257 -14.42 8.45 -26.80
N VAL A 258 -13.65 9.48 -27.18
CA VAL A 258 -13.60 10.00 -28.54
C VAL A 258 -12.23 10.64 -28.79
N GLU A 259 -11.46 10.02 -29.69
CA GLU A 259 -10.18 10.51 -30.20
C GLU A 259 -10.15 12.02 -30.46
N GLY A 260 -9.15 12.70 -29.90
CA GLY A 260 -8.94 14.13 -29.99
C GLY A 260 -9.84 14.97 -29.08
N MET A 261 -10.74 14.35 -28.29
CA MET A 261 -11.60 15.02 -27.31
C MET A 261 -11.28 14.55 -25.89
N PHE A 262 -10.23 15.12 -25.32
CA PHE A 262 -9.80 14.82 -23.96
C PHE A 262 -10.81 15.31 -22.90
N GLN A 263 -10.98 14.50 -21.87
CA GLN A 263 -11.86 14.67 -20.73
C GLN A 263 -11.19 14.15 -19.45
N TRP A 264 -11.61 14.67 -18.29
CA TRP A 264 -11.12 14.20 -16.99
C TRP A 264 -11.92 12.98 -16.50
N THR A 265 -11.26 12.03 -15.82
CA THR A 265 -11.90 10.84 -15.26
C THR A 265 -12.92 11.15 -14.15
N ASP A 266 -12.72 12.28 -13.45
CA ASP A 266 -13.65 12.80 -12.44
C ASP A 266 -14.89 13.52 -13.03
N GLY A 267 -14.92 13.71 -14.35
CA GLY A 267 -15.99 14.41 -15.07
C GLY A 267 -15.92 15.94 -14.98
N SER A 268 -14.86 16.51 -14.41
CA SER A 268 -14.65 17.95 -14.38
C SER A 268 -14.50 18.54 -15.80
N PRO A 269 -14.89 19.80 -16.03
CA PRO A 269 -14.76 20.42 -17.35
C PRO A 269 -13.29 20.65 -17.75
N ALA A 270 -12.90 20.15 -18.92
CA ALA A 270 -11.58 20.37 -19.53
C ALA A 270 -11.37 21.83 -20.00
N LYS A 271 -11.04 22.73 -19.07
CA LYS A 271 -10.86 24.18 -19.33
C LYS A 271 -9.41 24.63 -19.44
N TYR A 272 -8.49 23.81 -18.96
CA TYR A 272 -7.06 24.09 -18.93
C TYR A 272 -6.31 22.91 -19.55
N THR A 273 -5.25 23.22 -20.29
CA THR A 273 -4.35 22.23 -20.86
C THR A 273 -2.91 22.72 -20.78
N ASN A 274 -1.98 21.83 -20.46
CA ASN A 274 -0.55 22.15 -20.40
C ASN A 274 0.32 21.19 -21.24
N TRP A 275 -0.18 20.83 -22.42
CA TRP A 275 0.52 19.96 -23.37
C TRP A 275 1.94 20.44 -23.69
N ASN A 276 2.85 19.49 -23.83
CA ASN A 276 4.18 19.73 -24.35
C ASN A 276 4.11 20.12 -25.84
N ALA A 277 5.17 20.76 -26.34
CA ALA A 277 5.21 21.17 -27.73
C ALA A 277 5.16 19.96 -28.66
N GLY A 278 4.09 19.84 -29.45
CA GLY A 278 3.84 18.71 -30.33
C GLY A 278 2.79 17.72 -29.80
N GLU A 279 2.35 17.86 -28.56
CA GLU A 279 1.37 16.99 -27.91
C GLU A 279 -0.05 17.60 -27.87
N PRO A 280 -1.11 16.77 -27.75
CA PRO A 280 -1.06 15.31 -27.88
C PRO A 280 -0.81 14.88 -29.32
N ASN A 281 -0.05 13.82 -29.54
CA ASN A 281 0.38 13.39 -30.88
C ASN A 281 -0.24 12.08 -31.35
N ASN A 282 -0.91 11.35 -30.45
CA ASN A 282 -1.50 10.04 -30.67
C ASN A 282 -0.54 9.06 -31.38
N SER A 283 0.65 8.86 -30.81
CA SER A 283 1.70 8.09 -31.45
C SER A 283 1.25 6.66 -31.72
N GLY A 284 1.24 6.26 -32.99
CA GLY A 284 0.79 4.93 -33.38
C GLY A 284 -0.72 4.69 -33.27
N GLY A 285 -1.52 5.71 -32.95
CA GLY A 285 -2.98 5.61 -32.87
C GLY A 285 -3.50 4.87 -31.63
N LEU A 286 -2.74 4.91 -30.54
CA LEU A 286 -2.99 4.15 -29.31
C LEU A 286 -2.80 4.99 -28.03
N GLU A 287 -2.46 6.28 -28.14
CA GLU A 287 -2.12 7.11 -26.99
C GLU A 287 -3.32 7.94 -26.55
N ASP A 288 -4.10 7.37 -25.62
CA ASP A 288 -5.34 7.99 -25.17
C ASP A 288 -5.23 8.64 -23.78
N TYR A 289 -4.08 8.53 -23.09
CA TYR A 289 -3.95 8.81 -21.66
C TYR A 289 -2.86 9.81 -21.36
N ALA A 290 -3.19 10.89 -20.64
CA ALA A 290 -2.24 11.95 -20.35
C ALA A 290 -1.36 11.62 -19.14
N GLU A 291 -0.08 11.92 -19.27
CA GLU A 291 0.87 12.03 -18.18
C GLU A 291 1.39 13.46 -18.04
N MET A 292 1.83 13.83 -16.83
CA MET A 292 2.65 15.00 -16.58
C MET A 292 4.13 14.60 -16.44
N LEU A 293 5.00 15.32 -17.15
CA LEU A 293 6.44 15.15 -17.10
C LEU A 293 7.05 15.94 -15.94
N GLY A 294 7.67 15.26 -14.99
CA GLY A 294 8.26 15.88 -13.80
C GLY A 294 9.36 16.92 -14.11
N SER A 295 10.08 16.76 -15.20
CA SER A 295 11.17 17.66 -15.60
C SER A 295 10.70 19.01 -16.13
N SER A 296 9.48 19.09 -16.67
CA SER A 296 8.97 20.31 -17.33
C SER A 296 7.60 20.77 -16.85
N GLY A 297 6.84 19.91 -16.17
CA GLY A 297 5.43 20.10 -15.82
C GLY A 297 4.49 19.98 -17.03
N LYS A 298 5.02 19.77 -18.24
CA LYS A 298 4.22 19.65 -19.47
C LYS A 298 3.65 18.26 -19.63
N TRP A 299 2.55 18.18 -20.37
CA TRP A 299 1.82 16.92 -20.55
C TRP A 299 2.21 16.23 -21.84
N ASN A 300 2.10 14.91 -21.83
CA ASN A 300 2.27 14.02 -22.97
C ASN A 300 1.13 13.00 -22.96
N ASP A 301 0.69 12.52 -24.11
CA ASP A 301 -0.21 11.37 -24.21
C ASP A 301 0.60 10.07 -24.35
N LEU A 302 0.07 8.98 -23.78
CA LEU A 302 0.66 7.65 -23.81
C LEU A 302 -0.44 6.60 -23.95
N GLN A 303 -0.03 5.42 -24.42
CA GLN A 303 -0.88 4.23 -24.39
C GLN A 303 -1.18 3.78 -22.95
N LEU A 304 -2.24 2.99 -22.78
CA LEU A 304 -2.74 2.49 -21.48
C LEU A 304 -1.65 2.00 -20.52
N SER A 305 -0.63 1.32 -21.03
CA SER A 305 0.45 0.73 -20.22
C SER A 305 1.52 1.72 -19.77
N GLY A 306 1.50 2.98 -20.23
CA GLY A 306 2.55 3.97 -19.94
C GLY A 306 3.89 3.71 -20.63
N GLY A 307 3.91 2.87 -21.67
CA GLY A 307 5.16 2.47 -22.34
C GLY A 307 6.10 1.71 -21.41
N SER A 308 7.39 2.10 -21.35
CA SER A 308 8.42 1.48 -20.50
C SER A 308 8.78 2.31 -19.25
N TYR A 309 7.97 3.31 -18.92
CA TYR A 309 8.27 4.23 -17.82
C TYR A 309 7.60 3.80 -16.52
N ALA A 310 8.33 3.94 -15.41
CA ALA A 310 7.76 3.77 -14.08
C ALA A 310 6.93 5.02 -13.72
N HIS A 311 5.62 4.85 -13.61
CA HIS A 311 4.71 5.93 -13.29
C HIS A 311 4.47 6.03 -11.78
N ILE A 312 4.08 7.22 -11.34
CA ILE A 312 3.32 7.40 -10.11
C ILE A 312 1.90 7.84 -10.49
N ALA A 313 0.93 7.50 -9.65
CA ALA A 313 -0.43 8.02 -9.75
C ALA A 313 -0.60 9.12 -8.70
N VAL A 314 -0.90 10.33 -9.14
CA VAL A 314 -1.30 11.42 -8.24
C VAL A 314 -2.82 11.45 -8.22
N ILE A 315 -3.35 11.26 -7.02
CA ILE A 315 -4.76 11.02 -6.77
C ILE A 315 -5.28 12.20 -5.98
N GLU A 316 -6.28 12.86 -6.55
CA GLU A 316 -7.03 13.91 -5.90
C GLU A 316 -8.12 13.25 -5.08
N LEU A 317 -7.99 13.34 -3.76
CA LEU A 317 -8.99 12.86 -2.83
C LEU A 317 -9.87 14.05 -2.44
N PRO A 318 -11.19 13.85 -2.32
CA PRO A 318 -12.02 14.73 -1.55
C PRO A 318 -11.58 14.60 -0.09
N GLY A 319 -10.54 15.33 0.31
CA GLY A 319 -10.32 15.66 1.71
C GLY A 319 -11.62 16.26 2.20
N GLY A 320 -12.21 15.71 3.26
CA GLY A 320 -13.57 16.03 3.71
C GLY A 320 -13.96 17.48 3.43
N GLY A 321 -14.77 17.66 2.39
CA GLY A 321 -14.97 18.95 1.75
C GLY A 321 -14.95 18.82 0.23
N THR A 322 -16.13 18.66 -0.37
CA THR A 322 -16.37 19.30 -1.67
C THR A 322 -15.74 20.68 -1.62
N LYS A 323 -14.86 21.01 -2.59
CA LYS A 323 -14.42 22.39 -2.92
C LYS A 323 -15.08 23.39 -2.00
N ASN A 324 -14.47 23.74 -0.85
CA ASN A 324 -15.17 24.58 0.12
C ASN A 324 -15.54 25.88 -0.63
N PRO A 325 -16.83 26.12 -0.92
CA PRO A 325 -17.23 27.30 -1.66
C PRO A 325 -17.08 28.57 -0.80
N CYS A 326 -16.61 28.41 0.44
CA CYS A 326 -16.70 29.33 1.55
C CYS A 326 -15.56 29.11 2.56
N PRO A 327 -14.29 29.44 2.23
CA PRO A 327 -13.13 29.24 3.12
C PRO A 327 -13.24 29.85 4.53
N ALA A 328 -14.23 30.72 4.73
CA ALA A 328 -14.55 31.36 6.01
C ALA A 328 -15.48 30.53 6.93
N ASP A 329 -16.04 29.41 6.46
CA ASP A 329 -16.74 28.41 7.28
C ASP A 329 -15.69 27.50 7.92
N LEU A 330 -15.30 27.85 9.14
CA LEU A 330 -14.19 27.24 9.88
C LEU A 330 -14.63 26.04 10.73
N ASP A 331 -15.92 25.94 11.04
CA ASP A 331 -16.47 24.81 11.81
C ASP A 331 -17.23 23.78 10.96
N GLY A 332 -17.40 24.06 9.66
CA GLY A 332 -17.94 23.15 8.65
C GLY A 332 -19.45 22.97 8.75
N ASP A 333 -20.18 23.94 9.31
CA ASP A 333 -21.63 23.87 9.52
C ASP A 333 -22.47 24.32 8.30
N GLY A 334 -21.81 24.78 7.23
CA GLY A 334 -22.44 25.23 5.99
C GLY A 334 -22.79 26.71 5.95
N GLY A 335 -22.28 27.52 6.90
CA GLY A 335 -22.43 28.97 6.92
C GLY A 335 -21.31 29.69 7.64
N VAL A 336 -21.11 30.98 7.34
CA VAL A 336 -20.18 31.86 8.06
C VAL A 336 -20.97 32.64 9.11
N SER A 337 -20.66 32.37 10.37
CA SER A 337 -21.41 32.82 11.53
C SER A 337 -20.50 33.27 12.67
N ALA A 338 -21.11 33.55 13.83
CA ALA A 338 -20.37 33.90 15.04
C ALA A 338 -19.54 32.73 15.59
N SER A 339 -19.89 31.49 15.24
CA SER A 339 -19.11 30.31 15.60
C SER A 339 -17.76 30.31 14.89
N ASP A 340 -17.74 30.63 13.60
CA ASP A 340 -16.53 30.74 12.78
C ASP A 340 -15.63 31.88 13.23
N LEU A 341 -16.24 33.04 13.54
CA LEU A 341 -15.49 34.15 14.13
C LEU A 341 -14.84 33.74 15.46
N SER A 342 -15.54 32.95 16.28
CA SER A 342 -14.98 32.43 17.52
C SER A 342 -13.84 31.43 17.27
N ALA A 343 -13.96 30.58 16.25
CA ALA A 343 -12.91 29.65 15.83
C ALA A 343 -11.66 30.40 15.37
N LEU A 344 -11.83 31.41 14.51
CA LEU A 344 -10.76 32.28 14.03
C LEU A 344 -10.02 32.99 15.16
N LEU A 345 -10.77 33.60 16.10
CA LEU A 345 -10.16 34.29 17.24
C LEU A 345 -9.45 33.32 18.19
N GLY A 346 -9.93 32.07 18.29
CA GLY A 346 -9.28 31.00 19.05
C GLY A 346 -7.98 30.51 18.41
N ALA A 347 -7.86 30.63 17.10
CA ALA A 347 -6.70 30.25 16.29
C ALA A 347 -5.73 31.42 16.01
N TRP A 348 -5.89 32.56 16.68
CA TRP A 348 -5.10 33.76 16.36
C TRP A 348 -3.58 33.52 16.42
N GLY A 349 -2.89 33.79 15.32
CA GLY A 349 -1.47 33.54 15.15
C GLY A 349 -1.07 32.08 14.88
N THR A 350 -2.04 31.17 14.67
CA THR A 350 -1.80 29.79 14.18
C THR A 350 -2.15 29.70 12.70
N ILE A 351 -2.08 28.49 12.13
CA ILE A 351 -2.51 28.23 10.76
C ILE A 351 -3.97 27.74 10.69
N ASP A 352 -4.60 27.51 11.85
CA ASP A 352 -5.89 26.80 11.92
C ASP A 352 -7.09 27.72 11.63
N GLY A 353 -6.90 29.05 11.63
CA GLY A 353 -7.89 30.05 11.22
C GLY A 353 -7.41 30.92 10.06
N ASP A 354 -6.40 30.47 9.33
CA ASP A 354 -5.85 31.12 8.14
C ASP A 354 -6.77 30.86 6.94
N VAL A 355 -7.67 31.81 6.67
CA VAL A 355 -8.70 31.70 5.63
C VAL A 355 -8.27 32.37 4.32
N ASP A 356 -7.22 33.19 4.33
CA ASP A 356 -6.64 33.82 3.14
C ASP A 356 -5.36 33.14 2.62
N GLY A 357 -4.82 32.19 3.37
CA GLY A 357 -3.73 31.30 2.98
C GLY A 357 -2.34 31.92 3.12
N ASP A 358 -2.18 32.98 3.91
CA ASP A 358 -0.90 33.68 4.10
C ASP A 358 0.05 32.98 5.10
N GLY A 359 -0.43 31.92 5.75
CA GLY A 359 0.29 31.11 6.71
C GLY A 359 0.14 31.57 8.17
N THR A 360 -0.72 32.54 8.48
CA THR A 360 -0.95 33.03 9.84
C THR A 360 -2.32 33.69 10.01
N THR A 361 -3.10 33.20 10.97
CA THR A 361 -4.36 33.83 11.37
C THR A 361 -4.14 35.22 11.96
N ASN A 362 -4.57 36.25 11.24
CA ASN A 362 -4.40 37.64 11.58
C ASN A 362 -5.61 38.51 11.19
N ALA A 363 -5.41 39.83 11.14
CA ALA A 363 -6.48 40.77 10.85
C ALA A 363 -7.02 40.66 9.41
N ALA A 364 -6.23 40.15 8.47
CA ALA A 364 -6.64 39.88 7.11
C ALA A 364 -7.68 38.74 7.07
N ASP A 365 -7.43 37.65 7.79
CA ASP A 365 -8.37 36.54 7.98
C ASP A 365 -9.68 36.97 8.63
N LEU A 366 -9.57 37.79 9.68
CA LEU A 366 -10.75 38.37 10.34
C LEU A 366 -11.60 39.16 9.34
N SER A 367 -10.97 39.93 8.47
CA SER A 367 -11.68 40.69 7.43
C SER A 367 -12.33 39.77 6.40
N ALA A 368 -11.70 38.66 6.05
CA ALA A 368 -12.24 37.66 5.13
C ALA A 368 -13.47 36.94 5.73
N VAL A 369 -13.41 36.51 6.99
CA VAL A 369 -14.57 35.92 7.70
C VAL A 369 -15.73 36.90 7.80
N LEU A 370 -15.47 38.15 8.17
CA LEU A 370 -16.54 39.16 8.25
C LEU A 370 -17.13 39.52 6.88
N GLY A 371 -16.34 39.43 5.81
CA GLY A 371 -16.77 39.68 4.44
C GLY A 371 -17.65 38.57 3.84
N ALA A 372 -17.55 37.36 4.37
CA ALA A 372 -18.25 36.17 3.89
C ALA A 372 -19.51 35.81 4.71
N TRP A 373 -19.93 36.66 5.64
CA TRP A 373 -21.01 36.39 6.60
C TRP A 373 -22.33 35.97 5.93
N GLY A 374 -22.86 34.80 6.29
CA GLY A 374 -24.10 34.25 5.73
C GLY A 374 -24.00 32.78 5.35
N ALA A 375 -25.02 32.28 4.65
CA ALA A 375 -25.03 30.90 4.18
C ALA A 375 -24.00 30.69 3.05
N CYS A 376 -23.26 29.59 3.10
CA CYS A 376 -22.34 29.20 2.04
C CYS A 376 -23.12 28.60 0.86
N PRO A 377 -22.78 28.93 -0.41
CA PRO A 377 -23.53 28.50 -1.58
C PRO A 377 -23.32 27.05 -2.00
#